data_AF-A0A968QFL2-F1
#
_entry.id   AF-A0A968QFL2-F1
#
_cell.length_a   1.000
_cell.length_b   1.000
_cell.length_c   1.000
_cell.angle_alpha   90.00
_cell.angle_beta   90.00
_cell.angle_gamma   90.00
#
_symmetry.space_group_name_H-M   'P 1'
#
loop_
_entity.id
_entity.type
_entity.pdbx_description
1 polymer ?
#
loop_
_entity_poly.entity_id
_entity_poly.type
_entity_poly.pdbx_seq_one_letter_code
_entity_poly.pdbx_strand_id
1 'polypeptide(L)'
;MNKLFAQMPKKYKVSLISLLGILSLASITWKPIAINYGKWLAAGESDPTGDLSVLLSGSNIRLKTLIGLYDRQKVQGIYYAAGIDETVEDLNEYHKIFAQYDLPKEDLYCGELVESTFNEAQAFQRKLAEIKHPVDKIVLVSDRYHCVVVCGALIRYWGMKSKLLPIPPLVLQK
;
A
#
# COMPACT_ATOMS: atom_id res chain seq x y z
N MET A 1 -9.73 8.51 40.21
CA MET A 1 -9.53 7.06 39.96
C MET A 1 -9.62 6.17 41.22
N ASN A 2 -9.26 6.63 42.42
CA ASN A 2 -9.15 5.75 43.61
C ASN A 2 -10.47 5.21 44.18
N LYS A 3 -11.60 5.93 44.05
CA LYS A 3 -12.90 5.48 44.61
C LYS A 3 -13.55 4.33 43.82
N LEU A 4 -13.40 4.31 42.49
CA LEU A 4 -13.99 3.28 41.62
C LEU A 4 -13.25 1.94 41.73
N PHE A 5 -11.93 1.96 41.92
CA PHE A 5 -11.14 0.74 42.12
C PHE A 5 -11.38 0.11 43.50
N ALA A 6 -11.70 0.90 44.53
CA ALA A 6 -11.93 0.40 45.88
C ALA A 6 -13.21 -0.45 45.98
N GLN A 7 -14.27 -0.09 45.27
CA GLN A 7 -15.60 -0.72 45.34
C GLN A 7 -15.80 -1.93 44.40
N MET A 8 -14.82 -2.25 43.55
CA MET A 8 -14.95 -3.36 42.61
C MET A 8 -14.83 -4.74 43.29
N PRO A 9 -15.69 -5.72 42.98
CA PRO A 9 -15.54 -7.09 43.50
C PRO A 9 -14.23 -7.74 43.03
N LYS A 10 -13.54 -8.50 43.91
CA LYS A 10 -12.20 -9.10 43.64
C LYS A 10 -12.10 -9.81 42.28
N LYS A 11 -13.15 -10.50 41.84
CA LYS A 11 -13.22 -11.22 40.55
C LYS A 11 -13.05 -10.32 39.32
N TYR A 12 -13.53 -9.07 39.37
CA TYR A 12 -13.40 -8.12 38.27
C TYR A 12 -12.07 -7.36 38.29
N LYS A 13 -11.42 -7.23 39.45
CA LYS A 13 -10.08 -6.62 39.56
C LYS A 13 -9.03 -7.44 38.83
N VAL A 14 -9.08 -8.77 38.99
CA VAL A 14 -8.15 -9.68 38.30
C VAL A 14 -8.37 -9.61 36.79
N SER A 15 -9.62 -9.69 36.32
CA SER A 15 -9.94 -9.58 34.89
C SER A 15 -9.52 -8.24 34.28
N LEU A 16 -9.68 -7.12 35.01
CA LEU A 16 -9.27 -5.80 34.57
C LEU A 16 -7.74 -5.66 34.46
N ILE A 17 -6.99 -6.21 35.43
CA ILE A 17 -5.52 -6.22 35.38
C ILE A 17 -5.02 -7.10 34.24
N SER A 18 -5.64 -8.26 34.00
CA SER A 18 -5.34 -9.11 32.84
C SER A 18 -5.60 -8.39 31.52
N LEU A 19 -6.73 -7.69 31.41
CA LEU A 19 -7.09 -6.91 30.21
C LEU A 19 -6.08 -5.76 29.98
N LEU A 20 -5.70 -5.03 31.04
CA LEU A 20 -4.69 -3.98 30.96
C LEU A 20 -3.30 -4.53 30.62
N GLY A 21 -2.95 -5.71 31.11
CA GLY A 21 -1.72 -6.42 30.77
C GLY A 21 -1.67 -6.86 29.30
N ILE A 22 -2.80 -7.34 28.75
CA ILE A 22 -2.89 -7.69 27.33
C ILE A 22 -2.83 -6.43 26.46
N LEU A 23 -3.50 -5.34 26.86
CA LEU A 23 -3.46 -4.05 26.15
C LEU A 23 -2.06 -3.40 26.18
N SER A 24 -1.32 -3.55 27.28
CA SER A 24 0.06 -3.04 27.37
C SER A 24 1.02 -3.85 26.48
N LEU A 25 0.86 -5.17 26.39
CA LEU A 25 1.63 -6.00 25.47
C LEU A 25 1.31 -5.69 23.99
N ALA A 26 0.03 -5.46 23.66
CA ALA A 26 -0.39 -5.07 22.32
C ALA A 26 0.17 -3.70 21.89
N SER A 27 0.31 -2.75 22.82
CA SER A 27 0.86 -1.42 22.52
C SER A 27 2.40 -1.39 22.44
N ILE A 28 3.10 -2.26 23.15
CA ILE A 28 4.57 -2.36 23.11
C ILE A 28 5.04 -3.04 21.81
N THR A 29 4.30 -4.03 21.32
CA THR A 29 4.64 -4.74 20.06
C THR A 29 4.48 -3.88 18.81
N TRP A 30 3.65 -2.83 18.83
CA TRP A 30 3.46 -1.94 17.67
C TRP A 30 4.59 -0.95 17.43
N LYS A 31 5.27 -0.45 18.48
CA LYS A 31 6.33 0.57 18.32
C LYS A 31 7.50 0.09 17.45
N PRO A 32 8.13 -1.08 17.69
CA PRO A 32 9.24 -1.55 16.86
C PRO A 32 8.79 -1.88 15.43
N ILE A 33 7.57 -2.40 15.27
CA ILE A 33 6.98 -2.73 13.98
C ILE A 33 6.79 -1.45 13.16
N ALA A 34 6.14 -0.43 13.72
CA ALA A 34 5.91 0.85 13.06
C ALA A 34 7.22 1.59 12.70
N ILE A 35 8.25 1.53 13.57
CA ILE A 35 9.55 2.14 13.30
C ILE A 35 10.30 1.43 12.18
N ASN A 36 10.31 0.09 12.16
CA ASN A 36 10.95 -0.67 11.09
C ASN A 36 10.18 -0.52 9.77
N TYR A 37 8.85 -0.41 9.81
CA TYR A 37 8.05 -0.06 8.63
C TYR A 37 8.36 1.35 8.13
N GLY A 38 8.43 2.34 9.02
CA GLY A 38 8.77 3.71 8.65
C GLY A 38 10.17 3.81 8.02
N LYS A 39 11.15 3.07 8.54
CA LYS A 39 12.49 2.98 7.93
C LYS A 39 12.48 2.27 6.58
N TRP A 40 11.73 1.17 6.46
CA TRP A 40 11.58 0.43 5.20
C TRP A 40 10.88 1.26 4.12
N LEU A 41 9.88 2.07 4.49
CA LEU A 41 9.19 3.02 3.61
C LEU A 41 10.08 4.22 3.23
N ALA A 42 10.96 4.65 4.14
CA ALA A 42 11.88 5.77 3.90
C ALA A 42 13.12 5.38 3.08
N ALA A 43 13.48 4.09 3.07
CA ALA A 43 14.69 3.57 2.42
C ALA A 43 14.53 3.31 0.92
N GLY A 44 13.47 3.84 0.27
CA GLY A 44 13.09 3.58 -1.12
C GLY A 44 14.28 3.29 -2.05
N GLU A 45 14.20 2.17 -2.76
CA GLU A 45 15.29 1.65 -3.58
C GLU A 45 15.61 2.62 -4.74
N SER A 46 16.89 2.93 -4.99
CA SER A 46 17.29 3.93 -5.98
C SER A 46 17.09 3.48 -7.43
N ASP A 47 17.08 2.15 -7.66
CA ASP A 47 16.81 1.53 -8.96
C ASP A 47 15.85 0.34 -8.78
N PRO A 48 14.56 0.61 -8.53
CA PRO A 48 13.61 -0.42 -8.15
C PRO A 48 13.24 -1.29 -9.35
N THR A 49 13.39 -2.60 -9.18
CA THR A 49 12.97 -3.63 -10.15
C THR A 49 11.92 -4.55 -9.53
N GLY A 50 11.04 -5.10 -10.34
CA GLY A 50 10.05 -6.10 -9.93
C GLY A 50 9.31 -6.72 -11.10
N ASP A 51 8.24 -7.43 -10.82
CA ASP A 51 7.38 -8.03 -11.85
C ASP A 51 6.25 -7.06 -12.21
N LEU A 52 5.72 -6.36 -11.20
CA LEU A 52 4.56 -5.48 -11.35
C LEU A 52 4.81 -4.12 -10.69
N SER A 53 4.56 -3.05 -11.41
CA SER A 53 4.41 -1.71 -10.82
C SER A 53 2.95 -1.46 -10.45
N VAL A 54 2.72 -0.90 -9.27
CA VAL A 54 1.37 -0.75 -8.70
C VAL A 54 1.15 0.68 -8.25
N LEU A 55 0.08 1.31 -8.72
CA LEU A 55 -0.44 2.58 -8.23
C LEU A 55 -1.86 2.35 -7.72
N LEU A 56 -2.06 2.62 -6.43
CA LEU A 56 -3.37 2.64 -5.77
C LEU A 56 -3.63 4.10 -5.44
N SER A 57 -4.59 4.73 -6.12
CA SER A 57 -4.93 6.15 -6.02
C SER A 57 -3.80 7.13 -6.37
N GLY A 58 -4.11 8.03 -7.31
CA GLY A 58 -3.11 8.60 -8.20
C GLY A 58 -2.76 10.06 -8.04
N SER A 59 -1.66 10.44 -8.68
CA SER A 59 -1.39 11.81 -9.13
C SER A 59 -0.62 11.66 -10.43
N ASN A 60 -0.64 12.65 -11.31
CA ASN A 60 0.08 12.60 -12.59
C ASN A 60 1.55 12.19 -12.46
N ILE A 61 2.24 12.63 -11.40
CA ILE A 61 3.63 12.28 -11.14
C ILE A 61 3.75 10.78 -10.84
N ARG A 62 2.96 10.27 -9.90
CA ARG A 62 2.93 8.84 -9.55
C ARG A 62 2.62 7.96 -10.76
N LEU A 63 1.67 8.38 -11.59
CA LEU A 63 1.30 7.65 -12.80
C LEU A 63 2.47 7.59 -13.79
N LYS A 64 3.12 8.73 -14.06
CA LYS A 64 4.33 8.77 -14.91
C LYS A 64 5.48 7.93 -14.35
N THR A 65 5.67 7.93 -13.03
CA THR A 65 6.69 7.10 -12.39
C THR A 65 6.41 5.62 -12.60
N LEU A 66 5.16 5.19 -12.41
CA LEU A 66 4.74 3.82 -12.65
C LEU A 66 4.95 3.41 -14.12
N ILE A 67 4.54 4.23 -15.08
CA ILE A 67 4.75 3.93 -16.51
C ILE A 67 6.25 3.94 -16.86
N GLY A 68 7.03 4.86 -16.29
CA GLY A 68 8.46 4.96 -16.52
C GLY A 68 9.25 3.74 -16.02
N LEU A 69 8.77 3.01 -15.00
CA LEU A 69 9.37 1.74 -14.61
C LEU A 69 9.21 0.68 -15.71
N TYR A 70 8.04 0.64 -16.34
CA TYR A 70 7.75 -0.31 -17.41
C TYR A 70 8.55 0.03 -18.67
N ASP A 71 8.56 1.29 -19.10
CA ASP A 71 9.30 1.77 -20.27
C ASP A 71 10.82 1.49 -20.16
N ARG A 72 11.36 1.58 -18.94
CA ARG A 72 12.77 1.22 -18.63
C ARG A 72 13.00 -0.27 -18.40
N GLN A 73 12.01 -1.13 -18.68
CA GLN A 73 12.06 -2.58 -18.47
C GLN A 73 12.42 -2.99 -17.03
N LYS A 74 12.03 -2.18 -16.05
CA LYS A 74 12.23 -2.47 -14.61
C LYS A 74 11.11 -3.34 -14.05
N VAL A 75 9.97 -3.37 -14.73
CA VAL A 75 8.81 -4.22 -14.44
C VAL A 75 8.23 -4.80 -15.72
N GLN A 76 7.47 -5.88 -15.59
CA GLN A 76 6.83 -6.59 -16.71
C GLN A 76 5.34 -6.26 -16.85
N GLY A 77 4.76 -5.59 -15.85
CA GLY A 77 3.37 -5.18 -15.87
C GLY A 77 3.09 -3.92 -15.08
N ILE A 78 1.93 -3.36 -15.35
CA ILE A 78 1.39 -2.17 -14.71
C ILE A 78 0.03 -2.51 -14.12
N TYR A 79 -0.16 -2.22 -12.84
CA TYR A 79 -1.48 -2.14 -12.23
C TYR A 79 -1.78 -0.69 -11.81
N TYR A 80 -2.93 -0.19 -12.23
CA TYR A 80 -3.41 1.14 -11.90
C TYR A 80 -4.85 1.08 -11.38
N ALA A 81 -5.11 1.62 -10.19
CA ALA A 81 -6.46 1.85 -9.68
C ALA A 81 -6.69 3.33 -9.41
N ALA A 82 -7.71 3.87 -10.07
CA ALA A 82 -8.27 5.18 -9.83
C ALA A 82 -9.02 5.18 -8.48
N GLY A 83 -8.76 6.18 -7.62
CA GLY A 83 -9.58 6.44 -6.43
C GLY A 83 -10.93 7.06 -6.78
N ILE A 84 -11.95 6.87 -5.94
CA ILE A 84 -13.28 7.50 -6.16
C ILE A 84 -13.25 9.03 -6.06
N ASP A 85 -12.25 9.58 -5.37
CA ASP A 85 -12.08 11.03 -5.16
C ASP A 85 -11.46 11.74 -6.38
N GLU A 86 -11.09 11.00 -7.43
CA GLU A 86 -10.50 11.55 -8.65
C GLU A 86 -11.58 12.24 -9.49
N THR A 87 -11.28 13.46 -9.92
CA THR A 87 -12.19 14.27 -10.74
C THR A 87 -12.19 13.80 -12.19
N VAL A 88 -13.19 14.24 -12.96
CA VAL A 88 -13.23 13.99 -14.42
C VAL A 88 -12.00 14.59 -15.09
N GLU A 89 -11.53 15.74 -14.61
CA GLU A 89 -10.30 16.39 -15.05
C GLU A 89 -9.08 15.50 -14.79
N ASP A 90 -8.94 14.93 -13.60
CA ASP A 90 -7.85 14.01 -13.26
C ASP A 90 -7.85 12.78 -14.17
N LEU A 91 -9.01 12.15 -14.37
CA LEU A 91 -9.16 10.98 -15.23
C LEU A 91 -8.80 11.30 -16.70
N ASN A 92 -9.19 12.48 -17.19
CA ASN A 92 -8.83 12.93 -18.53
C ASN A 92 -7.32 13.18 -18.66
N GLU A 93 -6.67 13.70 -17.62
CA GLU A 93 -5.22 13.85 -17.60
C GLU A 93 -4.52 12.49 -17.58
N TYR A 94 -5.02 11.52 -16.83
CA TYR A 94 -4.49 10.15 -16.83
C TYR A 94 -4.61 9.51 -18.20
N HIS A 95 -5.75 9.66 -18.88
CA HIS A 95 -5.90 9.20 -20.26
C HIS A 95 -4.89 9.86 -21.21
N LYS A 96 -4.66 11.17 -21.07
CA LYS A 96 -3.64 11.87 -21.87
C LYS A 96 -2.23 11.35 -21.58
N ILE A 97 -1.92 11.05 -20.31
CA ILE A 97 -0.63 10.48 -19.92
C ILE A 97 -0.48 9.09 -20.53
N PHE A 98 -1.44 8.18 -20.35
CA PHE A 98 -1.38 6.85 -20.94
C PHE A 98 -1.23 6.89 -22.47
N ALA A 99 -1.91 7.81 -23.15
CA ALA A 99 -1.80 7.98 -24.60
C ALA A 99 -0.42 8.47 -25.09
N GLN A 100 0.45 8.97 -24.20
CA GLN A 100 1.82 9.35 -24.55
C GLN A 100 2.77 8.14 -24.61
N TYR A 101 2.35 6.98 -24.10
CA TYR A 101 3.17 5.78 -24.02
C TYR A 101 2.55 4.66 -24.84
N ASP A 102 3.39 3.90 -25.55
CA ASP A 102 2.97 2.73 -26.31
C ASP A 102 2.90 1.51 -25.38
N LEU A 103 1.84 1.44 -24.57
CA LEU A 103 1.66 0.37 -23.59
C LEU A 103 0.80 -0.75 -24.16
N PRO A 104 1.32 -2.00 -24.23
CA PRO A 104 0.52 -3.13 -24.65
C PRO A 104 -0.59 -3.40 -23.62
N LYS A 105 -1.82 -3.59 -24.10
CA LYS A 105 -3.00 -3.77 -23.24
C LYS A 105 -2.92 -5.01 -22.36
N GLU A 106 -2.18 -6.01 -22.80
CA GLU A 106 -1.94 -7.27 -22.08
C GLU A 106 -1.12 -7.11 -20.80
N ASP A 107 -0.36 -6.02 -20.67
CA ASP A 107 0.47 -5.73 -19.50
C ASP A 107 -0.11 -4.63 -18.62
N LEU A 108 -1.25 -4.05 -19.03
CA LEU A 108 -1.96 -3.00 -18.31
C LEU A 108 -3.21 -3.55 -17.61
N TYR A 109 -3.18 -3.55 -16.28
CA TYR A 109 -4.26 -4.03 -15.42
C TYR A 109 -4.93 -2.85 -14.71
N CYS A 110 -6.22 -2.64 -14.98
CA CYS A 110 -6.99 -1.60 -14.32
C CYS A 110 -7.74 -2.15 -13.11
N GLY A 111 -7.62 -1.46 -11.98
CA GLY A 111 -8.36 -1.71 -10.76
C GLY A 111 -9.78 -1.14 -10.79
N GLU A 112 -10.55 -1.52 -9.77
CA GLU A 112 -11.90 -1.00 -9.54
C GLU A 112 -11.84 0.39 -8.89
N LEU A 113 -12.86 1.22 -9.11
CA LEU A 113 -13.08 2.45 -8.33
C LEU A 113 -13.52 2.07 -6.92
N VAL A 114 -12.81 2.57 -5.91
CA VAL A 114 -12.99 2.14 -4.52
C VAL A 114 -12.97 3.32 -3.55
N GLU A 115 -13.75 3.18 -2.47
CA GLU A 115 -14.01 4.25 -1.50
C GLU A 115 -13.00 4.35 -0.35
N SER A 116 -12.09 3.38 -0.22
CA SER A 116 -11.13 3.39 0.88
C SER A 116 -9.84 2.65 0.54
N THR A 117 -8.77 3.01 1.24
CA THR A 117 -7.45 2.39 1.11
C THR A 117 -7.43 0.89 1.42
N PHE A 118 -8.33 0.43 2.29
CA PHE A 118 -8.48 -1.01 2.53
C PHE A 118 -9.12 -1.71 1.32
N ASN A 119 -10.13 -1.09 0.72
CA ASN A 119 -10.81 -1.61 -0.47
C ASN A 119 -9.87 -1.62 -1.68
N GLU A 120 -8.97 -0.64 -1.80
CA GLU A 120 -7.88 -0.64 -2.79
C GLU A 120 -6.97 -1.86 -2.64
N ALA A 121 -6.48 -2.11 -1.42
CA ALA A 121 -5.63 -3.27 -1.15
C ALA A 121 -6.36 -4.60 -1.44
N GLN A 122 -7.64 -4.70 -1.11
CA GLN A 122 -8.46 -5.88 -1.40
C GLN A 122 -8.74 -6.05 -2.90
N ALA A 123 -9.07 -4.97 -3.61
CA ALA A 123 -9.30 -5.01 -5.05
C ALA A 123 -8.03 -5.40 -5.80
N PHE A 124 -6.89 -4.84 -5.40
CA PHE A 124 -5.59 -5.25 -5.92
C PHE A 124 -5.30 -6.72 -5.68
N GLN A 125 -5.54 -7.21 -4.45
CA GLN A 125 -5.33 -8.62 -4.13
C GLN A 125 -6.18 -9.56 -4.99
N ARG A 126 -7.44 -9.19 -5.28
CA ARG A 126 -8.29 -9.96 -6.20
C ARG A 126 -7.71 -9.94 -7.61
N LYS A 127 -7.25 -8.78 -8.09
CA LYS A 127 -6.70 -8.61 -9.44
C LYS A 127 -5.38 -9.36 -9.65
N LEU A 128 -4.57 -9.57 -8.61
CA LEU A 128 -3.33 -10.36 -8.70
C LEU A 128 -3.55 -11.76 -9.28
N ALA A 129 -4.71 -12.38 -9.07
CA ALA A 129 -5.03 -13.70 -9.63
C ALA A 129 -5.33 -13.66 -11.14
N GLU A 130 -5.62 -12.49 -11.71
CA GLU A 130 -5.89 -12.30 -13.13
C GLU A 130 -4.62 -11.96 -13.93
N ILE A 131 -3.50 -11.70 -13.25
CA ILE A 131 -2.22 -11.38 -13.89
C ILE A 131 -1.63 -12.64 -14.50
N LYS A 132 -1.29 -12.56 -15.79
CA LYS A 132 -0.86 -13.72 -16.59
C LYS A 132 0.48 -14.29 -16.15
N HIS A 133 1.38 -13.44 -15.65
CA HIS A 133 2.70 -13.83 -15.20
C HIS A 133 2.76 -13.94 -13.66
N PRO A 134 3.62 -14.81 -13.10
CA PRO A 134 3.87 -14.85 -11.67
C PRO A 134 4.34 -13.49 -11.14
N VAL A 135 3.79 -13.06 -10.01
CA VAL A 135 4.16 -11.81 -9.35
C VAL A 135 4.78 -12.11 -8.00
N ASP A 136 6.11 -11.99 -7.92
CA ASP A 136 6.88 -12.23 -6.71
C ASP A 136 7.44 -10.94 -6.10
N LYS A 137 7.70 -9.92 -6.91
CA LYS A 137 8.12 -8.58 -6.48
C LYS A 137 7.24 -7.49 -7.09
N ILE A 138 6.66 -6.67 -6.23
CA ILE A 138 5.74 -5.58 -6.53
C ILE A 138 6.41 -4.27 -6.18
N VAL A 139 6.56 -3.38 -7.16
CA VAL A 139 7.01 -2.01 -6.95
C VAL A 139 5.79 -1.13 -6.70
N LEU A 140 5.54 -0.78 -5.43
CA LEU A 140 4.41 0.05 -5.06
C LEU A 140 4.78 1.53 -5.15
N VAL A 141 4.21 2.23 -6.13
CA VAL A 141 4.40 3.67 -6.34
C VAL A 141 3.33 4.41 -5.54
N SER A 142 3.74 5.03 -4.43
CA SER A 142 2.80 5.67 -3.51
C SER A 142 3.47 6.81 -2.74
N ASP A 143 2.68 7.77 -2.26
CA ASP A 143 3.18 8.72 -1.27
C ASP A 143 3.39 8.05 0.09
N ARG A 144 4.21 8.65 0.95
CA ARG A 144 4.61 8.04 2.22
C ARG A 144 3.44 7.72 3.15
N TYR A 145 2.38 8.52 3.15
CA TYR A 145 1.26 8.32 4.08
C TYR A 145 0.31 7.26 3.57
N HIS A 146 -0.04 7.31 2.29
CA HIS A 146 -0.87 6.31 1.65
C HIS A 146 -0.19 4.93 1.68
N CYS A 147 1.12 4.88 1.44
CA CYS A 147 1.90 3.66 1.46
C CYS A 147 1.90 2.95 2.83
N VAL A 148 1.92 3.69 3.95
CA VAL A 148 1.81 3.09 5.30
C VAL A 148 0.51 2.30 5.44
N VAL A 149 -0.60 2.88 4.98
CA VAL A 149 -1.94 2.29 5.15
C VAL A 149 -2.12 1.12 4.19
N VAL A 150 -1.79 1.29 2.91
CA VAL A 150 -1.86 0.25 1.88
C VAL A 150 -0.96 -0.94 2.21
N CYS A 151 0.35 -0.70 2.45
CA CYS A 151 1.26 -1.79 2.79
C CYS A 151 0.86 -2.45 4.10
N GLY A 152 0.38 -1.67 5.07
CA GLY A 152 -0.16 -2.20 6.32
C GLY A 152 -1.30 -3.18 6.08
N ALA A 153 -2.26 -2.83 5.21
CA ALA A 153 -3.35 -3.71 4.83
C ALA A 153 -2.86 -4.96 4.08
N LEU A 154 -2.08 -4.79 3.01
CA LEU A 154 -1.54 -5.88 2.19
C LEU A 154 -0.75 -6.90 3.01
N ILE A 155 0.01 -6.42 4.00
CA ILE A 155 0.81 -7.30 4.85
C ILE A 155 -0.04 -7.95 5.94
N ARG A 156 -0.89 -7.17 6.61
CA ARG A 156 -1.66 -7.67 7.76
C ARG A 156 -2.68 -8.72 7.34
N TYR A 157 -3.35 -8.52 6.21
CA TYR A 157 -4.46 -9.37 5.80
C TYR A 157 -4.05 -10.44 4.79
N TRP A 158 -2.98 -10.22 4.03
CA TRP A 158 -2.56 -11.14 2.96
C TRP A 158 -1.07 -11.52 2.99
N GLY A 159 -0.32 -11.13 4.03
CA GLY A 159 1.04 -11.62 4.24
C GLY A 159 2.06 -11.17 3.19
N MET A 160 1.79 -10.10 2.43
CA MET A 160 2.57 -9.72 1.25
C MET A 160 3.94 -9.05 1.52
N LYS A 161 4.47 -9.14 2.74
CA LYS A 161 5.67 -8.40 3.16
C LYS A 161 6.88 -8.68 2.27
N SER A 162 7.09 -9.93 1.88
CA SER A 162 8.22 -10.34 1.03
C SER A 162 8.09 -9.89 -0.42
N LYS A 163 6.87 -9.54 -0.86
CA LYS A 163 6.60 -9.16 -2.24
C LYS A 163 6.64 -7.66 -2.47
N LEU A 164 6.41 -6.84 -1.43
CA LEU A 164 6.27 -5.41 -1.61
C LEU A 164 7.62 -4.69 -1.60
N LEU A 165 7.76 -3.70 -2.48
CA LEU A 165 8.84 -2.74 -2.53
C LEU A 165 8.25 -1.34 -2.72
N PRO A 166 8.06 -0.57 -1.63
CA PRO A 166 7.50 0.77 -1.72
C PRO A 166 8.54 1.77 -2.21
N ILE A 167 8.16 2.62 -3.16
CA ILE A 167 9.01 3.69 -3.66
C ILE A 167 8.27 5.03 -3.70
N PRO A 168 8.94 6.15 -3.35
CA PRO A 168 8.36 7.46 -3.55
C PRO A 168 8.36 7.83 -5.05
N PRO A 169 7.41 8.68 -5.51
CA PRO A 169 7.28 9.06 -6.92
C PRO A 169 8.51 9.72 -7.55
N LEU A 170 9.44 10.25 -6.74
CA LEU A 170 10.59 11.04 -7.20
C LEU A 170 11.86 10.22 -7.49
N VAL A 171 11.84 8.89 -7.32
CA VAL A 171 13.05 8.05 -7.49
C VAL A 171 13.60 8.09 -8.93
N LEU A 172 12.75 8.29 -9.95
CA LEU A 172 13.15 8.21 -11.36
C LEU A 172 13.65 9.52 -11.99
N GLN A 173 13.72 10.63 -11.22
CA GLN A 173 14.17 11.94 -11.72
C GLN A 173 15.69 12.18 -11.63
N LYS A 174 16.48 11.14 -11.35
CA LYS A 174 17.95 11.19 -11.37
C LYS A 174 18.52 10.43 -12.54
#